data_AF-A0A953S5S5-F1
#
_entry.id   AF-A0A953S5S5-F1
#
_cell.length_a   1.000
_cell.length_b   1.000
_cell.length_c   1.000
_cell.angle_alpha   90.00
_cell.angle_beta   90.00
_cell.angle_gamma   90.00
#
_symmetry.space_group_name_H-M   'P 1'
#
loop_
_entity.id
_entity.type
_entity.pdbx_description
1 polymer ?
#
loop_
_entity_poly.entity_id
_entity_poly.type
_entity_poly.pdbx_seq_one_letter_code
_entity_poly.pdbx_strand_id
1 'polypeptide(L)'
;MDFHKIWLEQCAATRTIRERFGVKSALDYLVGEKLLNFAREADRSPEFAAELPRFQAAVWNVFNPYELSGYLASLKPFARKKLQKLLYVSSKPVLR
;
A
#
# COMPACT_ATOMS: atom_id res chain seq x y z
N MET A 1 -4.40 -4.51 -22.65
CA MET A 1 -3.76 -4.46 -21.32
C MET A 1 -4.80 -3.93 -20.36
N ASP A 2 -5.16 -4.68 -19.32
CA ASP A 2 -6.16 -4.24 -18.34
C ASP A 2 -5.50 -3.27 -17.35
N PHE A 3 -5.60 -1.95 -17.59
CA PHE A 3 -4.93 -0.94 -16.76
C PHE A 3 -5.30 -1.02 -15.27
N HIS A 4 -6.50 -1.50 -14.94
CA HIS A 4 -6.95 -1.71 -13.56
C HIS A 4 -6.23 -2.88 -12.86
N LYS A 5 -5.52 -3.76 -13.60
CA LYS A 5 -4.72 -4.88 -13.04
C LYS A 5 -3.22 -4.57 -12.93
N ILE A 6 -2.81 -3.33 -13.22
CA ILE A 6 -1.40 -2.88 -13.15
C ILE A 6 -0.75 -3.13 -11.78
N TRP A 7 -1.56 -3.25 -10.72
CA TRP A 7 -1.10 -3.53 -9.37
C TRP A 7 -0.35 -4.87 -9.26
N LEU A 8 -0.63 -5.85 -10.12
CA LEU A 8 0.10 -7.13 -10.18
C LEU A 8 1.57 -6.92 -10.53
N GLU A 9 1.83 -6.14 -11.57
CA GLU A 9 3.19 -5.79 -12.01
C GLU A 9 3.91 -4.92 -10.97
N GLN A 10 3.18 -4.00 -10.32
CA GLN A 10 3.71 -3.18 -9.24
C GLN A 10 4.12 -4.03 -8.03
N CYS A 11 3.32 -5.03 -7.65
CA CYS A 11 3.69 -5.99 -6.61
C CYS A 11 4.94 -6.81 -7.00
N ALA A 12 5.06 -7.22 -8.26
CA ALA A 12 6.27 -7.91 -8.75
C ALA A 12 7.51 -7.01 -8.68
N ALA A 13 7.42 -5.78 -9.19
CA ALA A 13 8.49 -4.79 -9.12
C ALA A 13 8.92 -4.46 -7.68
N THR A 14 7.98 -4.47 -6.74
CA THR A 14 8.25 -4.24 -5.32
C THR A 14 9.21 -5.28 -4.74
N ARG A 15 9.14 -6.55 -5.18
CA ARG A 15 10.07 -7.59 -4.72
C ARG A 15 11.50 -7.27 -5.16
N THR A 16 11.68 -6.90 -6.43
CA THR A 16 12.98 -6.46 -6.95
C THR A 16 13.50 -5.21 -6.25
N ILE A 17 12.64 -4.23 -5.97
CA ILE A 17 13.02 -3.02 -5.22
C ILE A 17 13.45 -3.38 -3.80
N ARG A 18 12.72 -4.27 -3.12
CA ARG A 18 13.05 -4.74 -1.78
C ARG A 18 14.42 -5.39 -1.73
N GLU A 19 14.72 -6.25 -2.70
CA GLU A 19 16.01 -6.95 -2.81
C GLU A 19 17.17 -5.98 -3.06
N ARG A 20 16.97 -4.97 -3.92
CA ARG A 20 18.06 -4.06 -4.34
C ARG A 20 18.24 -2.85 -3.44
N PHE A 21 17.15 -2.32 -2.88
CA PHE A 21 17.12 -1.02 -2.20
C PHE A 21 16.51 -1.07 -0.79
N GLY A 22 16.15 -2.27 -0.33
CA GLY A 22 15.65 -2.51 1.02
C GLY A 22 14.16 -2.24 1.21
N VAL A 23 13.69 -2.60 2.41
CA VAL A 23 12.27 -2.62 2.78
C VAL A 23 11.63 -1.23 2.75
N LYS A 24 12.34 -0.20 3.24
CA LYS A 24 11.82 1.19 3.23
C LYS A 24 11.50 1.67 1.81
N SER A 25 12.41 1.46 0.87
CA SER A 25 12.24 1.85 -0.53
C SER A 25 11.07 1.11 -1.18
N ALA A 26 10.90 -0.17 -0.85
CA ALA A 26 9.76 -0.96 -1.31
C ALA A 26 8.42 -0.45 -0.74
N LEU A 27 8.38 -0.04 0.53
CA LEU A 27 7.19 0.53 1.18
C LEU A 27 6.84 1.91 0.60
N ASP A 28 7.83 2.78 0.41
CA ASP A 28 7.65 4.08 -0.23
C ASP A 28 7.06 3.94 -1.63
N TYR A 29 7.55 2.97 -2.40
CA TYR A 29 7.03 2.67 -3.73
C TYR A 29 5.61 2.09 -3.70
N LEU A 30 5.39 0.93 -3.07
CA LEU A 30 4.12 0.22 -3.22
C LEU A 30 3.00 0.87 -2.41
N VAL A 31 3.29 1.32 -1.19
CA VAL A 31 2.29 1.85 -0.25
C VAL A 31 2.21 3.37 -0.38
N GLY A 32 3.35 4.05 -0.29
CA GLY A 32 3.43 5.52 -0.30
C GLY A 32 2.98 6.14 -1.62
N GLU A 33 3.28 5.47 -2.74
CA GLU A 33 2.97 5.98 -4.08
C GLU A 33 1.86 5.17 -4.78
N LYS A 34 2.07 3.87 -5.02
CA LYS A 34 1.19 3.09 -5.92
C LYS A 34 -0.19 2.86 -5.34
N LEU A 35 -0.31 2.34 -4.12
CA LEU A 35 -1.60 2.12 -3.46
C LEU A 35 -2.37 3.44 -3.29
N LEU A 36 -1.66 4.51 -2.92
CA LEU A 36 -2.27 5.81 -2.74
C LEU A 36 -2.85 6.37 -4.04
N ASN A 37 -2.14 6.26 -5.14
CA ASN A 37 -2.60 6.69 -6.46
C ASN A 37 -3.74 5.79 -6.96
N PHE A 38 -3.62 4.47 -6.80
CA PHE A 38 -4.65 3.52 -7.21
C PHE A 38 -5.98 3.79 -6.49
N ALA A 39 -5.94 4.09 -5.18
CA ALA A 39 -7.13 4.45 -4.42
C ALA A 39 -7.79 5.75 -4.92
N ARG A 40 -7.01 6.71 -5.41
CA ARG A 40 -7.56 7.96 -6.00
C ARG A 40 -8.26 7.70 -7.32
N GLU A 41 -7.75 6.77 -8.13
CA GLU A 41 -8.39 6.37 -9.38
C GLU A 41 -9.64 5.54 -9.13
N ALA A 42 -9.63 4.69 -8.09
CA ALA A 42 -10.79 3.92 -7.65
C ALA A 42 -11.98 4.80 -7.24
N ASP A 43 -11.75 6.03 -6.75
CA ASP A 43 -12.84 6.99 -6.46
C ASP A 43 -13.59 7.43 -7.73
N ARG A 44 -13.00 7.25 -8.93
CA ARG A 44 -13.50 7.79 -10.21
C ARG A 44 -13.76 6.72 -11.27
N SER A 45 -13.20 5.52 -11.12
CA SER A 45 -13.37 4.40 -12.04
C SER A 45 -13.85 3.14 -11.30
N PRO A 46 -15.04 2.61 -11.66
CA PRO A 46 -15.55 1.35 -11.12
C PRO A 46 -14.61 0.16 -11.31
N GLU A 47 -13.86 0.10 -12.41
CA GLU A 47 -12.92 -1.00 -12.66
C GLU A 47 -11.76 -1.01 -11.66
N PHE A 48 -11.24 0.17 -11.29
CA PHE A 48 -10.23 0.30 -10.24
C PHE A 48 -10.83 0.01 -8.86
N ALA A 49 -12.05 0.48 -8.57
CA ALA A 49 -12.72 0.19 -7.31
C ALA A 49 -12.92 -1.32 -7.09
N ALA A 50 -13.25 -2.07 -8.15
CA ALA A 50 -13.42 -3.52 -8.10
C ALA A 50 -12.11 -4.27 -7.75
N GLU A 51 -10.96 -3.71 -8.12
CA GLU A 51 -9.64 -4.31 -7.89
C GLU A 51 -8.96 -3.86 -6.60
N LEU A 52 -9.36 -2.71 -6.05
CA LEU A 52 -8.73 -2.14 -4.85
C LEU A 52 -8.65 -3.12 -3.66
N PRO A 53 -9.69 -3.92 -3.33
CA PRO A 53 -9.59 -4.94 -2.26
C PRO A 53 -8.52 -6.00 -2.53
N ARG A 54 -8.35 -6.42 -3.80
CA ARG A 54 -7.33 -7.40 -4.18
C ARG A 54 -5.94 -6.80 -4.03
N PHE A 55 -5.76 -5.55 -4.44
CA PHE A 55 -4.49 -4.86 -4.27
C PHE A 55 -4.14 -4.67 -2.79
N GLN A 56 -5.09 -4.27 -1.94
CA GLN A 56 -4.88 -4.18 -0.50
C GLN A 56 -4.42 -5.52 0.10
N ALA A 57 -5.09 -6.62 -0.26
CA ALA A 57 -4.68 -7.96 0.17
C ALA A 57 -3.26 -8.33 -0.32
N ALA A 58 -2.90 -7.94 -1.54
CA ALA A 58 -1.57 -8.17 -2.07
C ALA A 58 -0.49 -7.38 -1.31
N VAL A 59 -0.77 -6.14 -0.89
CA VAL A 59 0.15 -5.36 -0.03
C VAL A 59 0.42 -6.08 1.30
N TRP A 60 -0.62 -6.63 1.93
CA TRP A 60 -0.50 -7.44 3.15
C TRP A 60 0.24 -8.77 2.95
N ASN A 61 0.28 -9.30 1.73
CA ASN A 61 1.09 -10.47 1.40
C ASN A 61 2.56 -10.13 1.11
N VAL A 62 2.85 -8.90 0.65
CA VAL A 62 4.22 -8.45 0.34
C VAL A 62 4.97 -8.01 1.60
N PHE A 63 4.27 -7.35 2.54
CA PHE A 63 4.85 -6.81 3.76
C PHE A 63 4.19 -7.42 5.00
N ASN A 64 4.99 -7.70 6.01
CA ASN A 64 4.45 -8.17 7.27
C ASN A 64 3.78 -7.00 8.05
N PRO A 65 2.92 -7.29 9.04
CA PRO A 65 2.21 -6.26 9.80
C PRO A 65 3.11 -5.25 10.52
N TYR A 66 4.30 -5.65 10.96
CA TYR A 66 5.25 -4.78 11.66
C TYR A 66 5.92 -3.80 10.71
N GLU A 67 6.28 -4.24 9.50
CA GLU A 67 6.82 -3.39 8.43
C GLU A 67 5.80 -2.28 8.07
N LEU A 68 4.54 -2.65 7.86
CA LEU A 68 3.47 -1.70 7.55
C LEU A 68 3.20 -0.75 8.72
N SER A 69 3.11 -1.26 9.94
CA SER A 69 2.86 -0.43 11.13
C SER A 69 4.00 0.57 11.39
N GLY A 70 5.24 0.11 11.29
CA GLY A 70 6.43 0.96 11.41
C GLY A 70 6.50 2.03 10.32
N TYR A 71 6.17 1.65 9.08
CA TYR A 71 6.08 2.59 7.97
C TYR A 71 5.04 3.68 8.24
N LEU A 72 3.80 3.29 8.56
CA LEU A 72 2.73 4.25 8.86
C LEU A 72 3.11 5.18 10.02
N ALA A 73 3.78 4.66 11.06
CA ALA A 73 4.26 5.45 12.19
C ALA A 73 5.35 6.47 11.82
N SER A 74 6.09 6.26 10.73
CA SER A 74 7.09 7.21 10.22
C SER A 74 6.49 8.35 9.37
N LEU A 75 5.27 8.17 8.85
CA LEU A 75 4.64 9.14 7.95
C LEU A 75 4.09 10.37 8.68
N LYS A 76 3.98 11.49 7.96
CA LYS A 76 3.27 12.69 8.43
C LYS A 76 1.80 12.36 8.75
N PRO A 77 1.15 13.03 9.73
CA PRO A 77 -0.19 12.69 10.21
C PRO A 77 -1.27 12.59 9.12
N PHE A 78 -1.25 13.50 8.14
CA PHE A 78 -2.22 13.50 7.05
C PHE A 78 -2.10 12.26 6.15
N ALA A 79 -0.89 11.95 5.67
CA ALA A 79 -0.61 10.78 4.84
C ALA A 79 -0.89 9.47 5.61
N ARG A 80 -0.49 9.43 6.88
CA ARG A 80 -0.74 8.30 7.78
C ARG A 80 -2.23 7.98 7.88
N LYS A 81 -3.08 8.96 8.19
CA LYS A 81 -4.54 8.74 8.36
C LYS A 81 -5.18 8.15 7.10
N LYS A 82 -4.78 8.66 5.93
CA LYS A 82 -5.30 8.16 4.65
C LYS A 82 -4.90 6.71 4.41
N LEU A 83 -3.63 6.37 4.62
CA LEU A 83 -3.14 5.00 4.43
C LEU A 83 -3.63 4.03 5.49
N GLN A 84 -3.83 4.47 6.75
CA GLN A 84 -4.46 3.66 7.79
C GLN A 84 -5.88 3.24 7.40
N LYS A 85 -6.68 4.18 6.85
CA LYS A 85 -8.01 3.86 6.34
C LYS A 85 -7.96 2.87 5.17
N LEU A 86 -7.00 3.05 4.25
CA LEU A 86 -6.82 2.17 3.09
C LEU A 86 -6.30 0.78 3.45
N LEU A 87 -5.55 0.63 4.54
CA LEU A 87 -5.01 -0.67 4.96
C LEU A 87 -5.84 -1.31 6.07
N TYR A 88 -6.97 -0.71 6.44
CA TYR A 88 -7.80 -1.12 7.58
C TYR A 88 -7.01 -1.25 8.89
N VAL A 89 -5.96 -0.44 9.06
CA VAL A 89 -5.12 -0.41 10.27
C VAL A 89 -5.79 0.50 11.30
N SER A 90 -6.22 -0.09 12.42
CA SER A 90 -6.76 0.67 13.54
C SER A 90 -5.70 1.65 14.06
N SER A 91 -6.07 2.92 14.22
CA SER A 91 -5.17 3.98 14.70
C SER A 91 -4.86 3.88 16.20
N LYS A 92 -5.35 2.85 16.91
CA LYS A 92 -5.07 2.69 18.34
C LYS A 92 -3.63 2.21 18.53
N PRO A 93 -2.76 2.96 19.23
CA PRO A 93 -1.49 2.40 19.66
C PRO A 93 -1.79 1.20 20.55
N VAL A 94 -1.14 0.07 20.28
CA VAL A 94 -1.00 -0.98 21.29
C VAL A 94 -0.12 -0.37 22.38
N LEU A 95 -0.77 0.25 23.36
CA LEU A 95 -0.15 0.62 24.62
C LEU A 95 0.26 -0.71 25.29
N ARG A 96 1.57 -0.89 25.44
CA ARG A 96 2.11 -1.83 26.44
C ARG A 96 1.75 -1.32 27.83
#